data_AF-A0A383DEC5-F1
#
_entry.id   AF-A0A383DEC5-F1
#
_cell.length_a   1.000
_cell.length_b   1.000
_cell.length_c   1.000
_cell.angle_alpha   90.00
_cell.angle_beta   90.00
_cell.angle_gamma   90.00
#
_symmetry.space_group_name_H-M   'P 1'
#
loop_
_entity.id
_entity.type
_entity.pdbx_description
1 polymer ?
#
loop_
_entity_poly.entity_id
_entity_poly.type
_entity_poly.pdbx_seq_one_letter_code
_entity_poly.pdbx_strand_id
1 'polypeptide(L)'
;MDQETLHEVFRREIKDRKIPWSLGKTCPVKCTFCYEKDHSYRTTFPTPLTTQEHWKFIKSEIDKYPTRTDESWVIGGNEYMEWTDLFLHPRAMDWLEEFLETTDKKVTLFTVGYTPPERINRLAERFPGRVNYELSVITLG
;
A
#
# COMPACT_ATOMS: atom_id res chain seq x y z
N MET A 1 -18.55 8.12 3.89
CA MET A 1 -18.69 6.77 3.32
C MET A 1 -18.97 5.82 4.46
N ASP A 2 -19.94 4.94 4.31
CA ASP A 2 -20.24 3.91 5.32
C ASP A 2 -19.18 2.80 5.30
N GLN A 3 -19.23 1.96 6.33
CA GLN A 3 -18.21 0.93 6.55
C GLN A 3 -18.26 -0.20 5.51
N GLU A 4 -19.45 -0.57 5.01
CA GLU A 4 -19.55 -1.66 4.05
C GLU A 4 -19.00 -1.23 2.69
N THR A 5 -19.35 -0.04 2.23
CA THR A 5 -18.76 0.54 1.01
C THR A 5 -17.23 0.61 1.10
N LEU A 6 -16.68 1.00 2.26
CA LEU A 6 -15.23 1.02 2.46
C LEU A 6 -14.60 -0.38 2.39
N HIS A 7 -15.22 -1.37 3.04
CA HIS A 7 -14.77 -2.75 3.00
C HIS A 7 -14.83 -3.33 1.58
N GLU A 8 -15.85 -2.98 0.79
CA GLU A 8 -15.92 -3.34 -0.63
C GLU A 8 -14.76 -2.75 -1.43
N VAL A 9 -14.44 -1.46 -1.22
CA VAL A 9 -13.26 -0.83 -1.85
C VAL A 9 -11.98 -1.60 -1.48
N PHE A 10 -11.77 -1.91 -0.20
CA PHE A 10 -10.61 -2.70 0.22
C PHE A 10 -10.56 -4.08 -0.43
N ARG A 11 -11.69 -4.80 -0.49
CA ARG A 11 -11.74 -6.13 -1.15
C ARG A 11 -11.39 -6.05 -2.62
N ARG A 12 -11.79 -4.97 -3.32
CA ARG A 12 -11.44 -4.77 -4.75
C ARG A 12 -9.94 -4.60 -4.94
N GLU A 13 -9.30 -3.78 -4.13
CA GLU A 13 -7.83 -3.60 -4.14
C GLU A 13 -7.09 -4.90 -3.81
N ILE A 14 -7.54 -5.62 -2.77
CA ILE A 14 -6.94 -6.88 -2.32
C ILE A 14 -7.04 -7.98 -3.39
N LYS A 15 -8.11 -7.98 -4.19
CA LYS A 15 -8.27 -8.89 -5.32
C LYS A 15 -7.11 -8.78 -6.32
N ASP A 16 -6.59 -7.56 -6.49
CA ASP A 16 -5.46 -7.22 -7.35
C ASP A 16 -4.12 -7.22 -6.60
N ARG A 17 -4.08 -7.87 -5.43
CA ARG A 17 -2.90 -8.00 -4.55
C ARG A 17 -2.34 -6.68 -4.03
N LYS A 18 -3.19 -5.66 -3.91
CA LYS A 18 -2.83 -4.44 -3.19
C LYS A 18 -3.06 -4.59 -1.69
N ILE A 19 -2.28 -3.86 -0.91
CA ILE A 19 -2.53 -3.62 0.52
C ILE A 19 -3.11 -2.21 0.66
N PRO A 20 -4.46 -2.07 0.75
CA PRO A 20 -5.13 -0.79 0.54
C PRO A 20 -5.12 0.08 1.80
N TRP A 21 -3.97 0.67 2.12
CA TRP A 21 -3.91 1.76 3.09
C TRP A 21 -4.32 3.09 2.44
N SER A 22 -4.72 4.03 3.27
CA SER A 22 -5.18 5.36 2.89
C SER A 22 -4.62 6.40 3.84
N LEU A 23 -4.21 7.55 3.30
CA LEU A 23 -3.87 8.73 4.10
C LEU A 23 -5.09 9.57 4.49
N GLY A 24 -6.28 9.28 3.94
CA GLY A 24 -7.48 10.09 4.14
C GLY A 24 -7.39 11.52 3.58
N LYS A 25 -6.35 11.80 2.79
CA LYS A 25 -6.03 13.12 2.25
C LYS A 25 -5.20 12.98 0.97
N THR A 26 -5.13 14.08 0.22
CA THR A 26 -4.29 14.25 -0.97
C THR A 26 -2.81 14.04 -0.68
N CYS A 27 -2.08 13.44 -1.62
CA CYS A 27 -0.64 13.19 -1.49
C CYS A 27 0.16 14.51 -1.48
N PRO A 28 1.00 14.79 -0.46
CA PRO A 28 1.73 16.05 -0.38
C PRO A 28 2.85 16.19 -1.43
N VAL A 29 3.31 15.08 -2.03
CA VAL A 29 4.48 15.05 -2.92
C VAL A 29 4.18 15.64 -4.31
N LYS A 30 2.89 15.73 -4.69
CA LYS A 30 2.41 16.37 -5.92
C LYS A 30 3.24 16.07 -7.18
N CYS A 31 3.60 14.80 -7.39
CA CYS A 31 4.42 14.40 -8.53
C CYS A 31 3.71 14.68 -9.87
N THR A 32 4.42 15.25 -10.85
CA THR A 32 3.91 15.50 -12.21
C THR A 32 3.25 14.27 -12.83
N PHE A 33 3.89 13.09 -12.78
CA PHE A 33 3.33 11.86 -13.35
C PHE A 33 2.03 11.39 -12.68
N CYS A 34 1.81 11.78 -11.42
CA CYS A 34 0.55 11.55 -10.73
C CYS A 34 -0.44 12.65 -11.08
N TYR A 35 -0.15 13.92 -10.83
CA TYR A 35 -1.20 14.95 -10.85
C TYR A 35 -1.49 15.54 -12.23
N GLU A 36 -0.57 15.42 -13.19
CA GLU A 36 -0.76 15.92 -14.56
C GLU A 36 -1.30 14.84 -15.51
N LYS A 37 -1.36 13.59 -15.04
CA LYS A 37 -2.00 12.50 -15.77
C LYS A 37 -3.52 12.63 -15.64
N ASP A 38 -4.22 12.41 -16.75
CA ASP A 38 -5.69 12.31 -16.71
C ASP A 38 -6.10 11.09 -15.88
N HIS A 39 -6.91 11.30 -14.84
CA HIS A 39 -7.50 10.22 -14.02
C HIS A 39 -9.00 10.08 -14.21
N SER A 40 -9.62 10.81 -15.15
CA SER A 40 -11.09 10.76 -15.30
C SER A 40 -11.59 9.38 -15.72
N TYR A 41 -10.69 8.51 -16.21
CA TYR A 41 -10.99 7.12 -16.53
C TYR A 41 -11.17 6.22 -15.29
N ARG A 42 -10.77 6.69 -14.11
CA ARG A 42 -10.72 5.91 -12.86
C ARG A 42 -11.86 6.29 -11.94
N THR A 43 -12.48 5.27 -11.34
CA THR A 43 -13.44 5.48 -10.25
C THR A 43 -12.71 5.44 -8.93
N THR A 44 -12.47 6.61 -8.33
CA THR A 44 -11.84 6.74 -7.01
C THR A 44 -12.85 7.11 -5.93
N PHE A 45 -12.70 6.56 -4.73
CA PHE A 45 -13.54 6.83 -3.58
C PHE A 45 -12.80 7.67 -2.52
N PRO A 46 -13.48 8.59 -1.81
CA PRO A 46 -12.89 9.40 -0.76
C PRO A 46 -12.72 8.56 0.53
N THR A 47 -11.76 7.63 0.51
CA THR A 47 -11.49 6.73 1.63
C THR A 47 -10.89 7.50 2.82
N PRO A 48 -11.33 7.24 4.07
CA PRO A 48 -10.76 7.88 5.26
C PRO A 48 -9.32 7.38 5.51
N LEU A 49 -8.62 8.01 6.47
CA LEU A 49 -7.34 7.50 6.98
C LEU A 49 -7.53 6.06 7.48
N THR A 50 -6.61 5.16 7.11
CA THR A 50 -6.67 3.77 7.61
C THR A 50 -6.49 3.75 9.13
N THR A 51 -7.40 3.10 9.85
CA THR A 51 -7.27 2.89 11.30
C THR A 51 -6.73 1.48 11.58
N GLN A 52 -6.47 1.19 12.86
CA GLN A 52 -6.08 -0.16 13.25
C GLN A 52 -7.19 -1.20 12.98
N GLU A 53 -8.47 -0.82 13.10
CA GLU A 53 -9.62 -1.67 12.77
C GLU A 53 -9.67 -1.96 11.28
N HIS A 54 -9.45 -0.94 10.43
CA HIS A 54 -9.34 -1.13 8.98
C HIS A 54 -8.19 -2.07 8.64
N TRP A 55 -7.03 -1.91 9.27
CA TRP A 55 -5.88 -2.81 9.05
C TRP A 55 -6.20 -4.26 9.43
N LYS A 56 -6.84 -4.49 10.59
CA LYS A 56 -7.28 -5.83 11.00
C LYS A 56 -8.18 -6.47 9.94
N PHE A 57 -9.15 -5.71 9.43
CA PHE A 57 -10.03 -6.18 8.36
C PHE A 57 -9.24 -6.50 7.08
N ILE A 58 -8.45 -5.55 6.57
CA ILE A 58 -7.61 -5.72 5.38
C ILE A 58 -6.76 -6.98 5.51
N LYS A 59 -6.05 -7.13 6.62
CA LYS A 59 -5.18 -8.28 6.84
C LYS A 59 -5.96 -9.60 6.87
N SER A 60 -7.11 -9.64 7.54
CA SER A 60 -7.96 -10.84 7.55
C SER A 60 -8.48 -11.22 6.17
N GLU A 61 -8.70 -10.27 5.27
CA GLU A 61 -9.07 -10.55 3.87
C GLU A 61 -7.87 -11.06 3.08
N ILE A 62 -6.69 -10.48 3.29
CA ILE A 62 -5.43 -10.92 2.66
C ILE A 62 -5.08 -12.35 3.08
N ASP A 63 -5.23 -12.69 4.36
CA ASP A 63 -4.86 -14.00 4.92
C ASP A 63 -5.70 -15.15 4.31
N LYS A 64 -6.84 -14.85 3.67
CA LYS A 64 -7.64 -15.84 2.91
C LYS A 64 -6.99 -16.29 1.62
N TYR A 65 -6.04 -15.52 1.08
CA TYR A 65 -5.34 -15.86 -0.15
C TYR A 65 -4.14 -16.77 0.17
N PRO A 66 -3.96 -17.90 -0.54
CA PRO A 66 -2.77 -18.72 -0.37
C PRO A 66 -1.53 -17.96 -0.83
N THR A 67 -0.38 -18.26 -0.24
CA THR A 67 0.89 -17.70 -0.69
C THR A 67 1.36 -18.39 -1.97
N ARG A 68 1.87 -17.60 -2.91
CA ARG A 68 2.39 -18.07 -4.20
C ARG A 68 3.80 -17.51 -4.42
N THR A 69 4.69 -18.33 -4.95
CA THR A 69 6.13 -18.00 -5.05
C THR A 69 6.43 -16.91 -6.08
N ASP A 70 5.58 -16.77 -7.09
CA ASP A 70 5.65 -15.82 -8.20
C ASP A 70 4.77 -14.57 -7.98
N GLU A 71 4.13 -14.46 -6.81
CA GLU A 71 3.23 -13.36 -6.46
C GLU A 71 3.86 -12.42 -5.44
N SER A 72 3.60 -11.12 -5.58
CA SER A 72 3.92 -10.11 -4.59
C SER A 72 2.70 -9.25 -4.31
N TRP A 73 2.50 -8.93 -3.04
CA TRP A 73 1.54 -7.92 -2.62
C TRP A 73 2.14 -6.53 -2.82
N VAL A 74 1.35 -5.53 -3.16
CA VAL A 74 1.84 -4.18 -3.46
C VAL A 74 1.31 -3.18 -2.45
N ILE A 75 2.22 -2.40 -1.87
CA ILE A 75 1.88 -1.21 -1.07
C ILE A 75 2.08 0.00 -1.98
N GLY A 76 0.99 0.67 -2.35
CA GLY A 76 0.98 1.85 -3.20
C GLY A 76 0.29 1.61 -4.55
N GLY A 77 -0.05 2.72 -5.21
CA GLY A 77 -0.75 2.71 -6.50
C GLY A 77 -2.11 2.01 -6.44
N ASN A 78 -2.92 2.35 -5.43
CA ASN A 78 -4.30 1.84 -5.26
C ASN A 78 -5.19 2.34 -6.40
N GLU A 79 -6.05 1.49 -6.96
CA GLU A 79 -6.84 1.83 -8.16
C GLU A 79 -8.13 2.62 -7.85
N TYR A 80 -8.78 2.29 -6.74
CA TYR A 80 -10.06 2.83 -6.31
C TYR A 80 -9.92 3.89 -5.21
N MET A 81 -8.70 4.28 -4.90
CA MET A 81 -8.36 5.21 -3.83
C MET A 81 -7.39 6.27 -4.35
N GLU A 82 -7.30 7.40 -3.65
CA GLU A 82 -6.34 8.46 -3.98
C GLU A 82 -4.92 7.90 -4.03
N TRP A 83 -4.19 8.22 -5.11
CA TRP A 83 -2.78 7.87 -5.22
C TRP A 83 -1.96 8.69 -4.25
N THR A 84 -1.38 8.00 -3.28
CA THR A 84 -0.55 8.59 -2.24
C THR A 84 0.68 7.72 -1.98
N ASP A 85 1.75 8.33 -1.48
CA ASP A 85 2.81 7.54 -0.87
C ASP A 85 2.30 7.02 0.48
N LEU A 86 1.99 5.73 0.55
CA LEU A 86 1.39 5.12 1.73
C LEU A 86 2.35 5.10 2.93
N PHE A 87 3.65 5.26 2.73
CA PHE A 87 4.62 5.36 3.82
C PHE A 87 4.57 6.70 4.58
N LEU A 88 3.80 7.67 4.10
CA LEU A 88 3.41 8.84 4.89
C LEU A 88 2.40 8.51 5.99
N HIS A 89 1.82 7.30 5.99
CA HIS A 89 0.94 6.87 7.07
C HIS A 89 1.79 6.60 8.33
N PRO A 90 1.44 7.15 9.51
CA PRO A 90 2.25 7.00 10.72
C PRO A 90 2.44 5.55 11.17
N ARG A 91 1.57 4.64 10.70
CA ARG A 91 1.57 3.20 11.02
C ARG A 91 2.10 2.31 9.89
N ALA A 92 2.46 2.86 8.73
CA ALA A 92 2.83 2.06 7.55
C ALA A 92 3.96 1.07 7.84
N MET A 93 5.02 1.54 8.51
CA MET A 93 6.15 0.67 8.83
C MET A 93 5.80 -0.41 9.86
N ASP A 94 4.93 -0.10 10.82
CA ASP A 94 4.51 -1.06 11.84
C ASP A 94 3.63 -2.16 11.22
N TRP A 95 2.72 -1.79 10.31
CA TRP A 95 1.88 -2.76 9.60
C TRP A 95 2.65 -3.55 8.54
N LEU A 96 3.65 -2.96 7.90
CA LEU A 96 4.57 -3.70 7.02
C LEU A 96 5.35 -4.76 7.81
N GLU A 97 5.88 -4.39 8.96
CA GLU A 97 6.61 -5.31 9.85
C GLU A 97 5.68 -6.43 10.32
N GLU A 98 4.47 -6.11 10.80
CA GLU A 98 3.45 -7.10 11.18
C GLU A 98 3.11 -8.04 10.02
N PHE A 99 2.91 -7.50 8.81
CA PHE A 99 2.62 -8.30 7.62
C PHE A 99 3.75 -9.29 7.31
N LEU A 100 5.01 -8.86 7.41
CA LEU A 100 6.17 -9.72 7.15
C LEU A 100 6.35 -10.79 8.24
N GLU A 101 6.08 -10.45 9.51
CA GLU A 101 6.19 -11.37 10.64
C GLU A 101 5.12 -12.45 10.65
N THR A 102 3.90 -12.11 10.23
CA THR A 102 2.72 -12.97 10.40
C THR A 102 2.26 -13.64 9.12
N THR A 103 2.93 -13.36 8.00
CA THR A 103 2.70 -14.03 6.71
C THR A 103 4.02 -14.51 6.14
N ASP A 104 3.97 -15.39 5.15
CA ASP A 104 5.09 -15.81 4.30
C ASP A 104 5.08 -15.11 2.92
N LYS A 105 4.24 -14.09 2.75
CA LYS A 105 3.99 -13.39 1.48
C LYS A 105 5.11 -12.41 1.14
N LYS A 106 5.39 -12.23 -0.15
CA LYS A 106 6.27 -11.17 -0.66
C LYS A 106 5.52 -9.85 -0.75
N VAL A 107 6.24 -8.74 -0.64
CA VAL A 107 5.72 -7.40 -0.77
C VAL A 107 6.61 -6.57 -1.70
N THR A 108 5.99 -5.75 -2.53
CA THR A 108 6.60 -4.78 -3.42
C THR A 108 6.15 -3.40 -2.98
N LEU A 109 7.12 -2.54 -2.71
CA LEU A 109 6.89 -1.20 -2.19
C LEU A 109 6.92 -0.22 -3.35
N PHE A 110 5.75 0.33 -3.70
CA PHE A 110 5.62 1.40 -4.67
C PHE A 110 5.57 2.73 -3.92
N THR A 111 6.72 3.38 -3.83
CA THR A 111 6.95 4.59 -3.02
C THR A 111 7.81 5.59 -3.79
N VAL A 112 7.71 6.86 -3.41
CA VAL A 112 8.61 7.93 -3.88
C VAL A 112 9.76 8.19 -2.89
N GLY A 113 9.96 7.30 -1.92
CA GLY A 113 11.12 7.31 -1.02
C GLY A 113 10.84 7.73 0.42
N TYR A 114 9.57 7.82 0.85
CA TYR A 114 9.21 8.13 2.24
C TYR A 114 9.41 6.97 3.23
N THR A 115 9.94 5.83 2.78
CA THR A 115 10.34 4.72 3.64
C THR A 115 11.58 5.07 4.47
N PRO A 116 11.55 4.95 5.81
CA PRO A 116 12.73 5.15 6.65
C PRO A 116 13.83 4.12 6.31
N PRO A 117 15.01 4.55 5.79
CA PRO A 117 16.00 3.63 5.23
C PRO A 117 16.53 2.60 6.22
N GLU A 118 16.80 3.00 7.47
CA GLU A 118 17.32 2.08 8.49
C GLU A 118 16.30 0.99 8.84
N ARG A 119 15.03 1.36 9.02
CA ARG A 119 13.98 0.41 9.40
C ARG A 119 13.76 -0.60 8.28
N ILE A 120 13.73 -0.15 7.02
CA ILE A 120 13.48 -1.08 5.94
C ILE A 120 14.68 -1.96 5.61
N ASN A 121 15.91 -1.45 5.64
CA ASN A 121 17.09 -2.28 5.41
C ASN A 121 17.12 -3.46 6.41
N ARG A 122 16.81 -3.18 7.68
CA ARG A 122 16.65 -4.22 8.71
C ARG A 122 15.54 -5.23 8.40
N LEU A 123 14.40 -4.79 7.87
CA LEU A 123 13.32 -5.71 7.46
C LEU A 123 13.74 -6.57 6.26
N ALA A 124 14.41 -5.98 5.27
CA ALA A 124 14.89 -6.71 4.10
C ALA A 124 15.96 -7.76 4.46
N GLU A 125 16.85 -7.44 5.41
CA GLU A 125 17.82 -8.39 5.97
C GLU A 125 17.16 -9.52 6.76
N ARG A 126 16.15 -9.19 7.59
CA ARG A 126 15.42 -10.17 8.40
C ARG A 126 14.51 -11.08 7.56
N PHE A 127 13.99 -10.58 6.45
CA PHE A 127 13.07 -11.29 5.56
C PHE A 127 13.63 -11.34 4.11
N PRO A 128 14.73 -12.06 3.87
CA PRO A 128 15.44 -12.04 2.60
C PRO A 128 14.54 -12.51 1.44
N GLY A 129 14.55 -11.74 0.35
CA GLY A 129 13.77 -12.04 -0.86
C GLY A 129 12.26 -11.79 -0.74
N ARG A 130 11.79 -11.20 0.37
CA ARG A 130 10.37 -10.88 0.58
C ARG A 130 10.01 -9.41 0.43
N VAL A 131 10.98 -8.50 0.46
CA VAL A 131 10.76 -7.06 0.29
C VAL A 131 11.41 -6.61 -1.01
N ASN A 132 10.59 -6.19 -1.97
CA ASN A 132 11.01 -5.62 -3.23
C ASN A 132 10.70 -4.13 -3.27
N TYR A 133 11.51 -3.38 -4.00
CA TYR A 133 11.33 -1.95 -4.20
C TYR A 133 11.06 -1.65 -5.67
N GLU A 134 9.94 -1.00 -5.92
CA GLU A 134 9.69 -0.30 -7.16
C GLU A 134 9.66 1.18 -6.84
N LEU A 135 10.79 1.84 -7.10
CA LEU A 135 10.83 3.28 -6.98
C LEU A 135 9.94 3.82 -8.10
N SER A 136 8.87 4.52 -7.74
CA SER A 136 8.21 5.38 -8.71
C SER A 136 9.20 6.49 -9.00
N VAL A 137 9.95 6.34 -10.10
CA VAL A 137 11.01 7.27 -10.51
C VAL A 137 10.37 8.64 -10.71
N ILE A 138 10.39 9.45 -9.64
CA ILE A 138 10.61 10.87 -9.81
C ILE A 138 12.00 10.90 -10.41
N THR A 139 12.07 11.11 -11.72
CA THR A 139 13.24 11.78 -12.29
C THR A 139 13.45 13.00 -11.42
N LEU A 140 14.45 12.93 -10.54
CA LEU A 140 15.01 14.09 -9.86
C LEU A 140 15.43 15.01 -11.01
N GLY A 141 14.54 15.93 -11.37
CA GLY A 141 14.83 17.04 -12.26
C GLY A 141 15.59 18.10 -11.50
#